data_AF-A0A1H0LZG0-F1
#
_entry.id   AF-A0A1H0LZG0-F1
#
_cell.length_a   1.000
_cell.length_b   1.000
_cell.length_c   1.000
_cell.angle_alpha   90.00
_cell.angle_beta   90.00
_cell.angle_gamma   90.00
#
_symmetry.space_group_name_H-M   'P 1'
#
loop_
_entity.id
_entity.type
_entity.pdbx_description
1 polymer ?
#
loop_
_entity_poly.entity_id
_entity_poly.type
_entity_poly.pdbx_seq_one_letter_code
_entity_poly.pdbx_strand_id
1 'polypeptide(L)'
;MKFGKLMIAAALAASSAPAFAATSAETDCQYQADVVQAVRQARIDRVKEREVPDHIASQNPQWPDRYDAVVPLVAPWVYEMKMRDVKKNDLSAAWNEMCLGQ
;
A
#
# COMPACT_ATOMS: atom_id res chain seq x y z
N MET A 1 -53.33 23.34 2.63
CA MET A 1 -53.36 23.07 1.17
C MET A 1 -52.36 21.95 0.88
N LYS A 2 -52.71 21.08 -0.07
CA LYS A 2 -52.12 19.77 -0.43
C LYS A 2 -50.59 19.64 -0.38
N PHE A 3 -50.15 18.52 0.21
CA PHE A 3 -48.86 17.88 0.00
C PHE A 3 -48.63 17.58 -1.50
N GLY A 4 -47.68 18.26 -2.11
CA GLY A 4 -47.20 17.97 -3.47
C GLY A 4 -45.87 17.23 -3.41
N LYS A 5 -45.91 15.93 -3.72
CA LYS A 5 -44.74 15.10 -4.01
C LYS A 5 -43.95 15.75 -5.15
N LEU A 6 -42.70 16.17 -4.89
CA LEU A 6 -41.76 16.46 -5.96
C LEU A 6 -40.79 15.28 -6.08
N MET A 7 -40.88 14.63 -7.22
CA MET A 7 -40.20 13.40 -7.59
C MET A 7 -38.69 13.57 -7.65
N ILE A 8 -38.00 12.53 -7.19
CA ILE A 8 -36.57 12.26 -7.34
C ILE A 8 -36.24 12.21 -8.85
N ALA A 9 -35.30 13.04 -9.27
CA ALA A 9 -34.52 12.82 -10.48
C ALA A 9 -33.04 13.00 -10.11
N ALA A 10 -32.49 12.01 -9.41
CA ALA A 10 -31.04 11.86 -9.28
C ALA A 10 -30.51 11.42 -10.65
N ALA A 11 -30.21 12.39 -11.50
CA ALA A 11 -29.36 12.16 -12.65
C ALA A 11 -27.97 11.80 -12.11
N LEU A 12 -27.70 10.50 -11.94
CA LEU A 12 -26.34 10.01 -11.87
C LEU A 12 -25.68 10.39 -13.20
N ALA A 13 -24.97 11.51 -13.20
CA ALA A 13 -23.95 11.75 -14.18
C ALA A 13 -23.00 10.55 -14.11
N ALA A 14 -23.10 9.69 -15.12
CA ALA A 14 -22.12 8.65 -15.37
C ALA A 14 -20.78 9.37 -15.55
N SER A 15 -19.97 9.39 -14.51
CA SER A 15 -18.58 9.77 -14.60
C SER A 15 -17.90 8.71 -15.46
N SER A 16 -17.75 9.04 -16.74
CA SER A 16 -16.70 8.46 -17.58
C SER A 16 -15.37 8.98 -17.07
N ALA A 17 -14.96 8.49 -15.89
CA ALA A 17 -13.60 8.71 -15.42
C ALA A 17 -12.68 8.01 -16.43
N PRO A 18 -11.76 8.72 -17.09
CA PRO A 18 -10.73 8.06 -17.86
C PRO A 18 -9.96 7.16 -16.88
N ALA A 19 -9.97 5.85 -17.16
CA ALA A 19 -8.97 4.96 -16.58
C ALA A 19 -7.59 5.53 -16.95
N PHE A 20 -6.65 5.46 -16.00
CA PHE A 20 -5.23 5.85 -16.11
C PHE A 20 -4.90 7.33 -15.81
N ALA A 21 -5.04 7.72 -14.55
CA ALA A 21 -4.09 8.63 -13.90
C ALA A 21 -4.13 8.34 -12.40
N ALA A 22 -3.23 7.46 -11.92
CA ALA A 22 -2.97 7.37 -10.49
C ALA A 22 -2.55 8.76 -10.02
N THR A 23 -3.17 9.25 -8.94
CA THR A 23 -2.75 10.53 -8.36
C THR A 23 -1.32 10.39 -7.84
N SER A 24 -0.63 11.52 -7.61
CA SER A 24 0.69 11.49 -6.97
C SER A 24 0.63 10.76 -5.63
N ALA A 25 -0.42 11.02 -4.83
CA ALA A 25 -0.65 10.36 -3.56
C ALA A 25 -0.86 8.84 -3.72
N GLU A 26 -1.65 8.41 -4.70
CA GLU A 26 -1.91 6.99 -4.95
C GLU A 26 -0.64 6.25 -5.38
N THR A 27 0.18 6.90 -6.20
CA THR A 27 1.49 6.38 -6.59
C THR A 27 2.46 6.33 -5.40
N ASP A 28 2.47 7.38 -4.57
CA ASP A 28 3.33 7.45 -3.40
C ASP A 28 2.97 6.39 -2.35
N CYS A 29 1.68 6.12 -2.16
CA CYS A 29 1.19 5.05 -1.28
C CYS A 29 1.50 3.67 -1.83
N GLN A 30 1.40 3.48 -3.15
CA GLN A 30 1.77 2.23 -3.80
C GLN A 30 3.27 1.92 -3.60
N TYR A 31 4.17 2.89 -3.78
CA TYR A 31 5.59 2.66 -3.55
C TYR A 31 5.91 2.30 -2.10
N GLN A 32 5.25 2.92 -1.12
CA GLN A 32 5.41 2.53 0.28
C GLN A 32 4.89 1.11 0.54
N ALA A 33 3.74 0.76 -0.06
CA ALA A 33 3.17 -0.57 0.05
C ALA A 33 4.08 -1.64 -0.60
N ASP A 34 4.76 -1.31 -1.70
CA ASP A 34 5.73 -2.19 -2.36
C ASP A 34 6.96 -2.42 -1.47
N VAL A 35 7.44 -1.38 -0.76
CA VAL A 35 8.50 -1.53 0.26
C VAL A 35 8.07 -2.49 1.35
N VAL A 36 6.84 -2.33 1.89
CA VAL A 36 6.29 -3.22 2.92
C VAL A 36 6.21 -4.65 2.40
N GLN A 37 5.79 -4.84 1.15
CA GLN A 37 5.75 -6.15 0.51
C GLN A 37 7.13 -6.79 0.40
N ALA A 38 8.15 -6.02 -0.01
CA ALA A 38 9.51 -6.51 -0.14
C ALA A 38 10.10 -6.93 1.22
N VAL A 39 9.88 -6.14 2.27
CA VAL A 39 10.29 -6.49 3.63
C VAL A 39 9.55 -7.74 4.13
N ARG A 40 8.25 -7.83 3.88
CA ARG A 40 7.43 -9.01 4.20
C ARG A 40 7.96 -10.25 3.50
N GLN A 41 8.32 -10.13 2.22
CA GLN A 41 8.87 -11.23 1.44
C GLN A 41 10.24 -11.67 1.96
N ALA A 42 11.14 -10.72 2.24
CA ALA A 42 12.45 -11.01 2.85
C ALA A 42 12.31 -11.77 4.18
N ARG A 43 11.31 -11.40 5.00
CA ARG A 43 10.99 -12.11 6.24
C ARG A 43 10.51 -13.53 5.98
N ILE A 44 9.63 -13.73 5.00
CA ILE A 44 9.14 -15.07 4.59
C ILE A 44 10.31 -15.95 4.12
N ASP A 45 11.24 -15.34 3.39
CA ASP A 45 12.45 -15.97 2.84
C ASP A 45 13.57 -16.16 3.87
N ARG A 46 13.30 -15.83 5.13
CA ARG A 46 14.21 -16.01 6.28
C ARG A 46 15.50 -15.18 6.18
N VAL A 47 15.47 -14.07 5.45
CA VAL A 47 16.56 -13.07 5.49
C VAL A 47 16.71 -12.55 6.91
N LYS A 48 17.93 -12.38 7.40
CA LYS A 48 18.13 -11.79 8.74
C LYS A 48 17.76 -10.31 8.68
N GLU A 49 17.13 -9.79 9.74
CA GLU A 49 16.61 -8.40 9.76
C GLU A 49 17.64 -7.36 9.33
N ARG A 50 18.84 -7.47 9.90
CA ARG A 50 19.99 -6.59 9.59
C ARG A 50 20.47 -6.66 8.12
N GLU A 51 20.14 -7.74 7.41
CA GLU A 51 20.51 -7.99 6.00
C GLU A 51 19.38 -7.59 5.04
N VAL A 52 18.20 -7.20 5.55
CA VAL A 52 17.04 -6.83 4.71
C VAL A 52 17.32 -5.64 3.79
N PRO A 53 17.93 -4.53 4.25
CA PRO A 53 18.23 -3.40 3.36
C PRO A 53 19.08 -3.81 2.15
N ASP A 54 20.18 -4.53 2.41
CA ASP A 54 21.08 -5.00 1.36
C ASP A 54 20.41 -6.02 0.43
N HIS A 55 19.61 -6.92 1.01
CA HIS A 55 18.86 -7.93 0.25
C HIS A 55 17.85 -7.30 -0.70
N ILE A 56 17.10 -6.28 -0.25
CA ILE A 56 16.12 -5.59 -1.08
C ILE A 56 16.83 -4.75 -2.16
N ALA A 57 17.89 -4.02 -1.79
CA ALA A 57 18.67 -3.24 -2.75
C ALA A 57 19.25 -4.12 -3.88
N SER A 58 19.68 -5.35 -3.56
CA SER A 58 20.20 -6.30 -4.55
C SER A 58 19.16 -6.78 -5.59
N GLN A 59 17.87 -6.61 -5.30
CA GLN A 59 16.77 -7.04 -6.18
C GLN A 59 16.38 -5.98 -7.21
N ASN A 60 17.00 -4.80 -7.21
CA ASN A 60 16.68 -3.68 -8.10
C ASN A 60 15.17 -3.35 -8.09
N PRO A 61 14.67 -2.88 -6.94
CA PRO A 61 13.25 -2.59 -6.78
C PRO A 61 12.79 -1.51 -7.77
N GLN A 62 11.49 -1.53 -8.09
CA GLN A 62 10.91 -0.64 -9.11
C GLN A 62 10.49 0.74 -8.56
N TRP A 63 10.61 0.97 -7.25
CA TRP A 63 10.31 2.26 -6.64
C TRP A 63 11.53 3.19 -6.65
N PRO A 64 11.34 4.53 -6.58
CA PRO A 64 12.43 5.48 -6.48
C PRO A 64 13.26 5.34 -5.18
N ASP A 65 14.57 5.56 -5.24
CA ASP A 65 15.54 5.42 -4.12
C ASP A 65 15.11 6.11 -2.81
N ARG A 66 14.33 7.19 -2.90
CA ARG A 66 13.81 7.91 -1.71
C ARG A 66 13.00 7.00 -0.77
N TYR A 67 12.44 5.91 -1.29
CA TYR A 67 11.66 4.94 -0.53
C TYR A 67 12.53 3.86 0.14
N ASP A 68 13.81 3.74 -0.19
CA ASP A 68 14.71 2.79 0.48
C ASP A 68 14.90 3.15 1.96
N ALA A 69 14.79 4.45 2.30
CA ALA A 69 14.81 4.93 3.67
C ALA A 69 13.63 4.41 4.52
N VAL A 70 12.57 3.90 3.89
CA VAL A 70 11.41 3.29 4.56
C VAL A 70 11.71 1.86 5.01
N VAL A 71 12.60 1.14 4.31
CA VAL A 71 12.98 -0.24 4.63
C VAL A 71 13.40 -0.43 6.09
N PRO A 72 14.37 0.34 6.65
CA PRO A 72 14.79 0.17 8.05
C PRO A 72 13.72 0.59 9.06
N LEU A 73 12.69 1.33 8.67
CA LEU A 73 11.56 1.71 9.53
C LEU A 73 10.51 0.59 9.59
N VAL A 74 10.27 -0.09 8.46
CA VAL A 74 9.28 -1.16 8.33
C VAL A 74 9.81 -2.51 8.82
N ALA A 75 11.10 -2.79 8.61
CA ALA A 75 11.71 -4.06 8.96
C ALA A 75 11.48 -4.49 10.42
N PRO A 76 11.71 -3.65 11.45
CA PRO A 76 11.49 -4.05 12.84
C PRO A 76 10.06 -4.50 13.11
N TRP A 77 9.06 -3.73 12.63
CA TRP A 77 7.65 -4.05 12.81
C TRP A 77 7.28 -5.41 12.19
N VAL A 78 7.67 -5.67 10.94
CA VAL A 78 7.42 -6.96 10.28
C VAL A 78 8.16 -8.10 10.98
N TYR A 79 9.35 -7.83 11.54
CA TYR A 79 10.17 -8.84 12.21
C TYR A 79 9.71 -9.18 13.63
N GLU A 80 8.98 -8.28 14.28
CA GLU A 80 8.30 -8.54 15.57
C GLU A 80 7.04 -9.40 15.40
N MET A 81 6.42 -9.39 14.22
CA MET A 81 5.23 -10.19 13.94
C MET A 81 5.52 -11.70 13.93
N LYS A 82 4.54 -12.49 14.40
CA LYS A 82 4.59 -13.95 14.30
C LYS A 82 4.58 -14.35 12.82
N MET A 83 5.46 -15.29 12.45
CA MET A 83 5.61 -15.75 11.06
C MET A 83 4.29 -16.21 10.41
N ARG A 84 3.39 -16.81 11.21
CA ARG A 84 2.05 -17.20 10.73
C ARG A 84 1.22 -16.00 10.26
N ASP A 85 1.33 -14.88 10.96
CA ASP A 85 0.55 -13.67 10.72
C ASP A 85 1.16 -12.90 9.54
N VAL A 86 2.51 -12.87 9.45
CA VAL A 86 3.23 -12.36 8.27
C VAL A 86 2.76 -13.07 7.00
N LYS A 87 2.69 -14.41 7.00
CA LYS A 87 2.25 -15.18 5.82
C LYS A 87 0.77 -15.04 5.49
N LYS A 88 -0.09 -14.93 6.51
CA LYS A 88 -1.54 -14.92 6.35
C LYS A 88 -2.07 -13.56 5.88
N ASN A 89 -1.46 -12.47 6.34
CA ASN A 89 -1.97 -11.12 6.10
C ASN A 89 -1.27 -10.47 4.93
N ASP A 90 -2.02 -9.69 4.15
CA ASP A 90 -1.50 -8.80 3.13
C ASP A 90 -1.15 -7.45 3.79
N LEU A 91 0.09 -7.32 4.23
CA LEU A 91 0.58 -6.12 4.91
C LEU A 91 0.73 -4.94 3.94
N SER A 92 0.94 -5.24 2.65
CA SER A 92 1.07 -4.24 1.60
C SER A 92 -0.27 -3.57 1.34
N ALA A 93 -1.33 -4.35 1.14
CA ALA A 93 -2.68 -3.84 0.94
C ALA A 93 -3.17 -3.03 2.14
N ALA A 94 -2.95 -3.54 3.36
CA ALA A 94 -3.32 -2.84 4.59
C ALA A 94 -2.59 -1.49 4.73
N TRP A 95 -1.30 -1.44 4.36
CA TRP A 95 -0.53 -0.19 4.36
C TRP A 95 -1.04 0.80 3.33
N ASN A 96 -1.34 0.32 2.12
CA ASN A 96 -1.84 1.18 1.04
C ASN A 96 -3.19 1.80 1.42
N GLU A 97 -4.12 1.00 1.96
CA GLU A 97 -5.42 1.49 2.43
C GLU A 97 -5.28 2.57 3.51
N MET A 98 -4.39 2.33 4.49
CA MET A 98 -4.11 3.32 5.54
C MET A 98 -3.50 4.60 4.95
N CYS A 99 -2.53 4.49 4.05
CA CYS A 99 -1.85 5.63 3.43
C CYS A 99 -2.82 6.50 2.61
N LEU A 100 -3.73 5.88 1.85
CA LEU A 100 -4.74 6.59 1.07
C LEU A 100 -5.81 7.27 1.94
N GLY A 101 -5.94 6.86 3.20
CA GLY A 101 -6.86 7.47 4.16
C GLY A 101 -6.31 8.71 4.88
N GLN A 102 -5.05 9.07 4.65
CA GLN A 102 -4.35 10.21 5.26
C GLN A 102 -4.55 11.49 4.45
#